data_AF-A0A2V9UH44-F1
#
_entry.id   AF-A0A2V9UH44-F1
#
_cell.length_a   1.000
_cell.length_b   1.000
_cell.length_c   1.000
_cell.angle_alpha   90.00
_cell.angle_beta   90.00
_cell.angle_gamma   90.00
#
_symmetry.space_group_name_H-M   'P 1'
#
loop_
_entity.id
_entity.type
_entity.pdbx_description
1 polymer ?
#
loop_
_entity_poly.entity_id
_entity_poly.type
_entity_poly.pdbx_seq_one_letter_code
_entity_poly.pdbx_strand_id
1 'polypeptide(L)'
;SDFLKFLIPALNGTVGFWATVSLNIPDFTRFARSQRQQAIGQAIALPATMTLYSLIGILVTSATVVIYGTAIWDPVQLLSRFHSPVAVVISLLAILLATLNVNIGANVVSPANDFSNLWPRKISFRMGGVITCFMGIALMPWKLLSDYGTFIFGWLGGYAAFLGPVAGIMICDYFVIRRRVLLVDDLYLRGAAYEYSSGFNWFAVIALALGAGTALVGLVVPSVRVLYDYSWFVGFGVSFFSYFVLMKLRPKIG
;
A
#
# COMPACT_ATOMS: atom_id res chain seq x y z
N SER A 1 -12.94 -11.42 24.89
CA SER A 1 -11.53 -11.85 24.73
C SER A 1 -11.19 -12.16 23.27
N ASP A 2 -12.12 -12.68 22.46
CA ASP A 2 -11.84 -13.00 21.04
C ASP A 2 -11.78 -11.80 20.10
N PHE A 3 -12.47 -10.70 20.43
CA PHE A 3 -12.43 -9.47 19.61
C PHE A 3 -11.01 -8.94 19.38
N LEU A 4 -10.16 -8.90 20.41
CA LEU A 4 -8.78 -8.41 20.28
C LEU A 4 -7.89 -9.36 19.45
N LYS A 5 -8.16 -10.67 19.51
CA LYS A 5 -7.44 -11.66 18.70
C LYS A 5 -7.73 -11.51 17.20
N PHE A 6 -8.91 -11.02 16.84
CA PHE A 6 -9.29 -10.75 15.45
C PHE A 6 -9.00 -9.32 15.00
N LEU A 7 -9.23 -8.33 15.88
CA LEU A 7 -9.05 -6.92 15.58
C LEU A 7 -7.63 -6.62 15.12
N ILE A 8 -6.63 -7.21 15.79
CA ILE A 8 -5.25 -6.82 15.58
C ILE A 8 -4.68 -7.33 14.24
N PRO A 9 -4.86 -8.63 13.87
CA PRO A 9 -4.55 -9.09 12.52
C PRO A 9 -5.36 -8.35 11.44
N ALA A 10 -6.63 -8.02 11.71
CA ALA A 10 -7.46 -7.25 10.79
C ALA A 10 -6.92 -5.82 10.58
N LEU A 11 -6.44 -5.16 11.64
CA LEU A 11 -5.76 -3.87 11.56
C LEU A 11 -4.47 -3.96 10.78
N ASN A 12 -3.61 -4.94 11.05
CA ASN A 12 -2.37 -5.15 10.28
C ASN A 12 -2.66 -5.40 8.80
N GLY A 13 -3.67 -6.22 8.48
CA GLY A 13 -4.12 -6.46 7.11
C GLY A 13 -4.64 -5.20 6.42
N THR A 14 -5.42 -4.38 7.13
CA THR A 14 -5.96 -3.12 6.61
C THR A 14 -4.84 -2.10 6.37
N VAL A 15 -3.92 -1.96 7.34
CA VAL A 15 -2.75 -1.07 7.20
C VAL A 15 -1.87 -1.54 6.06
N GLY A 16 -1.58 -2.84 5.95
CA GLY A 16 -0.80 -3.41 4.85
C GLY A 16 -1.45 -3.18 3.49
N PHE A 17 -2.79 -3.28 3.41
CA PHE A 17 -3.55 -2.99 2.20
C PHE A 17 -3.43 -1.52 1.77
N TRP A 18 -3.51 -0.58 2.72
CA TRP A 18 -3.41 0.86 2.44
C TRP A 18 -1.98 1.39 2.42
N ALA A 19 -0.99 0.61 2.82
CA ALA A 19 0.40 1.04 2.92
C ALA A 19 0.97 1.45 1.56
N THR A 20 0.56 0.78 0.48
CA THR A 20 0.97 1.12 -0.90
C THR A 20 0.57 2.53 -1.28
N VAL A 21 -0.73 2.81 -1.13
CA VAL A 21 -1.31 4.12 -1.43
C VAL A 21 -0.74 5.18 -0.48
N SER A 22 -0.49 4.82 0.77
CA SER A 22 0.09 5.75 1.75
C SER A 22 1.53 6.14 1.40
N LEU A 23 2.33 5.18 0.93
CA LEU A 23 3.73 5.42 0.52
C LEU A 23 3.83 6.20 -0.79
N ASN A 24 2.87 6.03 -1.69
CA ASN A 24 2.85 6.69 -3.00
C ASN A 24 1.94 7.93 -3.05
N ILE A 25 1.27 8.29 -1.94
CA ILE A 25 0.43 9.49 -1.85
C ILE A 25 1.13 10.80 -2.32
N PRO A 26 2.47 10.95 -2.19
CA PRO A 26 3.17 12.10 -2.75
C PRO A 26 2.97 12.32 -4.25
N ASP A 27 2.67 11.27 -5.03
CA ASP A 27 2.38 11.36 -6.46
C ASP A 27 1.17 12.24 -6.78
N PHE A 28 0.20 12.27 -5.87
CA PHE A 28 -1.00 13.11 -5.95
C PHE A 28 -0.80 14.41 -5.20
N THR A 29 -0.26 14.35 -3.98
CA THR A 29 -0.17 15.53 -3.12
C THR A 29 0.83 16.57 -3.61
N ARG A 30 1.75 16.22 -4.52
CA ARG A 30 2.60 17.20 -5.24
C ARG A 30 1.80 18.23 -6.04
N PHE A 31 0.57 17.89 -6.43
CA PHE A 31 -0.35 18.80 -7.12
C PHE A 31 -1.31 19.52 -6.16
N ALA A 32 -1.22 19.26 -4.86
CA ALA A 32 -2.05 19.93 -3.87
C ALA A 32 -1.57 21.37 -3.65
N ARG A 33 -2.55 22.27 -3.43
CA ARG A 33 -2.28 23.69 -3.17
C ARG A 33 -1.51 23.94 -1.88
N SER A 34 -1.69 23.09 -0.85
CA SER A 34 -0.95 23.18 0.41
C SER A 34 -0.94 21.88 1.19
N GLN A 35 0.09 21.69 2.02
CA GLN A 35 0.22 20.53 2.91
C GLN A 35 -0.92 20.42 3.93
N ARG A 36 -1.41 21.56 4.43
CA ARG A 36 -2.55 21.57 5.36
C ARG A 36 -3.84 21.12 4.68
N GLN A 37 -4.10 21.58 3.46
CA GLN A 37 -5.31 21.21 2.73
C GLN A 37 -5.31 19.74 2.35
N GLN A 38 -4.17 19.18 1.91
CA GLN A 38 -4.09 17.76 1.57
C GLN A 38 -4.25 16.86 2.82
N ALA A 39 -3.65 17.24 3.95
CA ALA A 39 -3.82 16.50 5.21
C ALA A 39 -5.28 16.51 5.71
N ILE A 40 -5.93 17.69 5.74
CA ILE A 40 -7.34 17.80 6.17
C ILE A 40 -8.26 17.06 5.20
N GLY A 41 -8.02 17.22 3.90
CA GLY A 41 -8.81 16.56 2.85
C GLY A 41 -8.80 15.04 3.03
N GLN A 42 -7.62 14.44 3.20
CA GLN A 42 -7.48 12.99 3.42
C GLN A 42 -8.08 12.54 4.76
N ALA A 43 -7.80 13.27 5.84
CA ALA A 43 -8.26 12.91 7.18
C ALA A 43 -9.79 12.93 7.33
N ILE A 44 -10.49 13.75 6.55
CA ILE A 44 -11.95 13.80 6.54
C ILE A 44 -12.51 12.86 5.48
N ALA A 45 -12.02 12.93 4.23
CA ALA A 45 -12.61 12.22 3.12
C ALA A 45 -12.45 10.69 3.25
N LEU A 46 -11.26 10.19 3.62
CA LEU A 46 -11.03 8.75 3.69
C LEU A 46 -11.90 8.09 4.78
N PRO A 47 -11.87 8.51 6.06
CA PRO A 47 -12.68 7.84 7.07
C PRO A 47 -14.18 8.00 6.84
N ALA A 48 -14.64 9.19 6.41
CA ALA A 48 -16.06 9.43 6.19
C ALA A 48 -16.62 8.56 5.05
N THR A 49 -15.93 8.54 3.90
CA THR A 49 -16.37 7.72 2.76
C THR A 49 -16.27 6.23 3.07
N MET A 50 -15.19 5.78 3.71
CA MET A 50 -15.05 4.37 4.09
C MET A 50 -16.12 3.93 5.08
N THR A 51 -16.45 4.76 6.06
CA THR A 51 -17.53 4.47 7.03
C THR A 51 -18.87 4.35 6.32
N LEU A 52 -19.17 5.28 5.40
CA LEU A 52 -20.40 5.26 4.62
C LEU A 52 -20.51 4.01 3.74
N TYR A 53 -19.47 3.70 2.96
CA TYR A 53 -19.47 2.51 2.09
C TYR A 53 -19.53 1.21 2.89
N SER A 54 -18.84 1.14 4.03
CA SER A 54 -18.90 -0.03 4.92
C SER A 54 -20.30 -0.20 5.50
N LEU A 55 -20.94 0.89 5.94
CA LEU A 55 -22.31 0.87 6.43
C LEU A 55 -23.28 0.39 5.35
N ILE A 56 -23.20 0.93 4.13
CA ILE A 56 -24.04 0.50 3.00
C ILE A 56 -23.82 -0.99 2.72
N GLY A 57 -22.57 -1.45 2.67
CA GLY A 57 -22.25 -2.86 2.45
C GLY A 57 -22.86 -3.78 3.50
N ILE A 58 -22.77 -3.40 4.79
CA ILE A 58 -23.37 -4.16 5.90
C ILE A 58 -24.89 -4.18 5.80
N LEU A 59 -25.52 -3.03 5.58
CA LEU A 59 -26.98 -2.92 5.49
C LEU A 59 -27.53 -3.73 4.32
N VAL A 60 -26.92 -3.62 3.14
CA VAL A 60 -27.32 -4.38 1.95
C VAL A 60 -27.12 -5.87 2.17
N THR A 61 -25.95 -6.29 2.66
CA THR A 61 -25.68 -7.72 2.94
C THR A 61 -26.67 -8.26 3.98
N SER A 62 -26.96 -7.51 5.05
CA SER A 62 -27.96 -7.90 6.05
C SER A 62 -29.36 -8.03 5.45
N ALA A 63 -29.76 -7.13 4.54
CA ALA A 63 -31.04 -7.21 3.86
C ALA A 63 -31.14 -8.45 2.96
N THR A 64 -30.04 -8.87 2.32
CA THR A 64 -30.05 -10.09 1.48
C THR A 64 -30.32 -11.35 2.29
N VAL A 65 -29.90 -11.40 3.56
CA VAL A 65 -30.25 -12.52 4.46
C VAL A 65 -31.75 -12.60 4.68
N VAL A 66 -32.40 -11.45 4.86
CA VAL A 66 -33.87 -11.39 5.07
C VAL A 66 -34.64 -11.70 3.79
N ILE A 67 -34.17 -11.22 2.63
CA ILE A 67 -34.87 -11.35 1.34
C ILE A 67 -34.62 -12.71 0.68
N TYR A 68 -33.37 -13.19 0.70
CA TYR A 68 -32.92 -14.36 -0.05
C TYR A 68 -32.49 -15.54 0.84
N GLY A 69 -32.48 -15.37 2.17
CA GLY A 69 -32.06 -16.42 3.11
C GLY A 69 -30.55 -16.63 3.22
N THR A 70 -29.74 -15.88 2.46
CA THR A 70 -28.27 -16.02 2.42
C THR A 70 -27.60 -14.66 2.37
N ALA A 71 -26.45 -14.50 3.02
CA ALA A 71 -25.66 -13.27 2.97
C ALA A 71 -24.92 -13.16 1.64
N ILE A 72 -25.37 -12.25 0.76
CA ILE A 72 -24.71 -11.96 -0.51
C ILE A 72 -23.95 -10.64 -0.34
N TRP A 73 -22.62 -10.74 -0.22
CA TRP A 73 -21.72 -9.59 -0.07
C TRP A 73 -21.11 -9.13 -1.40
N ASP A 74 -21.11 -10.00 -2.42
CA ASP A 74 -20.65 -9.66 -3.76
C ASP A 74 -21.75 -8.91 -4.53
N PRO A 75 -21.54 -7.62 -4.89
CA PRO A 75 -22.54 -6.82 -5.57
C PRO A 75 -22.88 -7.36 -6.96
N VAL A 76 -21.95 -8.02 -7.66
CA VAL A 76 -22.21 -8.59 -8.99
C VAL A 76 -23.15 -9.80 -8.86
N GLN A 77 -22.92 -10.64 -7.85
CA GLN A 77 -23.84 -11.75 -7.53
C GLN A 77 -25.21 -11.25 -7.11
N LEU A 78 -25.28 -10.17 -6.32
CA LEU A 78 -26.56 -9.59 -5.92
C LEU A 78 -27.37 -9.09 -7.12
N LEU A 79 -26.72 -8.43 -8.08
CA LEU A 79 -27.38 -7.97 -9.31
C LEU A 79 -27.96 -9.11 -10.15
N SER A 80 -27.36 -10.31 -10.12
CA SER A 80 -27.91 -11.49 -10.82
C SER A 80 -29.27 -11.94 -10.28
N ARG A 81 -29.67 -11.49 -9.07
CA ARG A 81 -30.97 -11.78 -8.46
C ARG A 81 -32.06 -10.77 -8.83
N PHE A 82 -31.72 -9.73 -9.59
CA PHE A 82 -32.67 -8.68 -9.94
C PHE A 82 -33.45 -9.08 -11.20
N HIS A 83 -34.76 -8.87 -11.17
CA HIS A 83 -35.65 -9.23 -12.30
C HIS A 83 -35.68 -8.18 -13.41
N SER A 84 -35.29 -6.93 -13.14
CA SER A 84 -35.30 -5.84 -14.13
C SER A 84 -33.98 -5.78 -14.91
N PRO A 85 -33.99 -6.11 -16.22
CA PRO A 85 -32.75 -6.12 -17.01
C PRO A 85 -32.12 -4.72 -17.13
N VAL A 86 -32.95 -3.67 -17.17
CA VAL A 86 -32.49 -2.29 -17.25
C VAL A 86 -31.71 -1.88 -16.00
N ALA A 87 -32.22 -2.24 -14.82
CA ALA A 87 -31.53 -1.96 -13.56
C ALA A 87 -30.18 -2.69 -13.49
N VAL A 88 -30.14 -3.96 -13.90
CA VAL A 88 -28.90 -4.75 -13.94
C VAL A 88 -27.87 -4.11 -14.86
N VAL A 89 -28.24 -3.73 -16.08
CA VAL A 89 -27.30 -3.12 -17.04
C VAL A 89 -26.75 -1.80 -16.51
N ILE A 90 -27.60 -0.91 -15.98
CA ILE A 90 -27.15 0.38 -15.42
C ILE A 90 -26.20 0.14 -14.23
N SER A 91 -26.53 -0.79 -13.33
CA SER A 91 -25.68 -1.09 -12.18
C SER A 91 -24.34 -1.71 -12.58
N LEU A 92 -24.31 -2.62 -13.56
CA LEU A 92 -23.06 -3.20 -14.06
C LEU A 92 -22.18 -2.14 -14.73
N LEU A 93 -22.77 -1.22 -15.50
CA LEU A 93 -22.03 -0.08 -16.07
C LEU A 93 -21.45 0.82 -14.97
N ALA A 94 -22.22 1.09 -13.91
CA ALA A 94 -21.73 1.87 -12.78
C ALA A 94 -20.57 1.17 -12.06
N ILE A 95 -20.67 -0.14 -11.81
CA ILE A 95 -19.59 -0.95 -11.21
C ILE A 95 -18.35 -0.94 -12.10
N LEU A 96 -18.52 -1.09 -13.42
CA LEU A 96 -17.42 -1.07 -14.38
C LEU A 96 -16.69 0.28 -14.33
N LEU A 97 -17.43 1.39 -14.39
CA LEU A 97 -16.85 2.74 -14.32
C LEU A 97 -16.15 3.01 -12.98
N ALA A 98 -16.77 2.59 -11.87
CA ALA A 98 -16.16 2.72 -10.54
C ALA A 98 -14.85 1.92 -10.45
N THR A 99 -14.85 0.69 -10.95
CA THR A 99 -13.67 -0.20 -10.94
C THR A 99 -12.55 0.37 -11.81
N LEU A 100 -12.87 0.89 -13.00
CA LEU A 100 -11.89 1.53 -13.87
C LEU A 100 -11.27 2.78 -13.22
N ASN A 101 -12.09 3.65 -12.63
CA ASN A 101 -11.61 4.87 -11.99
C ASN A 101 -10.65 4.59 -10.84
N VAL A 102 -10.99 3.64 -9.96
CA VAL A 102 -10.12 3.27 -8.82
C VAL A 102 -8.82 2.63 -9.32
N ASN A 103 -8.87 1.74 -10.31
CA ASN A 103 -7.66 1.09 -10.82
C ASN A 103 -6.72 2.08 -11.51
N ILE A 104 -7.24 3.00 -12.33
CA ILE A 104 -6.40 4.01 -12.97
C ILE A 104 -5.74 4.88 -11.89
N GLY A 105 -6.52 5.40 -10.94
CA GLY A 105 -6.01 6.25 -9.87
C GLY A 105 -5.02 5.54 -8.97
N ALA A 106 -5.44 4.48 -8.28
CA ALA A 106 -4.65 3.87 -7.21
C ALA A 106 -3.54 2.93 -7.71
N ASN A 107 -3.73 2.26 -8.86
CA ASN A 107 -2.88 1.13 -9.27
C ASN A 107 -2.05 1.41 -10.53
N VAL A 108 -2.35 2.44 -11.33
CA VAL A 108 -1.60 2.74 -12.57
C VAL A 108 -0.71 3.98 -12.43
N VAL A 109 -1.16 5.02 -11.74
CA VAL A 109 -0.43 6.29 -11.66
C VAL A 109 0.97 6.14 -11.05
N SER A 110 1.07 5.45 -9.90
CA SER A 110 2.35 5.31 -9.19
C SER A 110 3.39 4.49 -9.94
N PRO A 111 3.11 3.24 -10.39
CA PRO A 111 4.09 2.50 -11.20
C PRO A 111 4.41 3.21 -12.53
N ALA A 112 3.47 3.96 -13.12
CA ALA A 112 3.76 4.78 -14.28
C ALA A 112 4.79 5.90 -13.98
N ASN A 113 4.68 6.56 -12.82
CA ASN A 113 5.70 7.49 -12.35
C ASN A 113 7.03 6.75 -12.10
N ASP A 114 7.02 5.61 -11.43
CA ASP A 114 8.21 4.83 -11.12
C ASP A 114 9.00 4.44 -12.38
N PHE A 115 8.32 3.87 -13.39
CA PHE A 115 8.98 3.53 -14.66
C PHE A 115 9.52 4.76 -15.39
N SER A 116 8.77 5.87 -15.36
CA SER A 116 9.25 7.12 -15.98
C SER A 116 10.46 7.70 -15.25
N ASN A 117 10.54 7.56 -13.93
CA ASN A 117 11.67 8.02 -13.13
C ASN A 117 12.88 7.08 -13.25
N LEU A 118 12.66 5.78 -13.47
CA LEU A 118 13.72 4.81 -13.68
C LEU A 118 14.49 5.05 -14.99
N TRP A 119 13.79 5.43 -16.06
CA TRP A 119 14.42 5.75 -17.35
C TRP A 119 13.74 6.94 -18.07
N PRO A 120 13.94 8.18 -17.59
CA PRO A 120 13.19 9.35 -18.07
C PRO A 120 13.45 9.70 -19.54
N ARG A 121 14.61 9.31 -20.08
CA ARG A 121 14.95 9.54 -21.50
C ARG A 121 14.16 8.66 -22.47
N LYS A 122 13.66 7.51 -22.03
CA LYS A 122 12.97 6.54 -22.91
C LYS A 122 11.53 6.31 -22.49
N ILE A 123 11.24 6.33 -21.19
CA ILE A 123 9.93 6.00 -20.65
C ILE A 123 9.18 7.27 -20.27
N SER A 124 8.17 7.63 -21.07
CA SER A 124 7.21 8.65 -20.70
C SER A 124 6.17 8.10 -19.72
N PHE A 125 5.49 8.98 -18.98
CA PHE A 125 4.39 8.60 -18.09
C PHE A 125 3.32 7.74 -18.80
N ARG A 126 2.95 8.10 -20.04
CA ARG A 126 1.99 7.31 -20.84
C ARG A 126 2.50 5.90 -21.11
N MET A 127 3.78 5.77 -21.48
CA MET A 127 4.38 4.45 -21.71
C MET A 127 4.52 3.65 -20.42
N GLY A 128 4.86 4.29 -19.30
CA GLY A 128 4.87 3.65 -17.97
C GLY A 128 3.50 3.08 -17.58
N GLY A 129 2.41 3.81 -17.88
CA GLY A 129 1.04 3.31 -17.68
C GLY A 129 0.74 2.06 -18.52
N VAL A 130 1.14 2.05 -19.79
CA VAL A 130 0.98 0.88 -20.66
C VAL A 130 1.78 -0.32 -20.15
N ILE A 131 3.04 -0.12 -19.75
CA ILE A 131 3.88 -1.17 -19.16
C ILE A 131 3.21 -1.75 -17.92
N THR A 132 2.67 -0.89 -17.06
CA THR A 132 1.94 -1.31 -15.85
C THR A 132 0.77 -2.22 -16.18
N CYS A 133 -0.06 -1.86 -17.17
CA CYS A 133 -1.20 -2.69 -17.59
C CYS A 133 -0.75 -4.08 -18.06
N PHE A 134 0.30 -4.16 -18.90
CA PHE A 134 0.82 -5.44 -19.37
C PHE A 134 1.41 -6.28 -18.23
N MET A 135 2.19 -5.66 -17.33
CA MET A 135 2.75 -6.37 -16.18
C MET A 135 1.67 -6.86 -15.22
N GLY A 136 0.63 -6.05 -14.97
CA GLY A 136 -0.50 -6.46 -14.14
C GLY A 136 -1.22 -7.71 -14.66
N ILE A 137 -1.41 -7.80 -15.99
CA ILE A 137 -1.99 -9.00 -16.62
C ILE A 137 -1.00 -10.18 -16.57
N ALA A 138 0.28 -9.93 -16.85
CA ALA A 138 1.31 -10.95 -16.87
C ALA A 138 1.55 -11.60 -15.49
N LEU A 139 1.33 -10.87 -14.40
CA LEU A 139 1.39 -11.40 -13.03
C LEU A 139 0.25 -12.38 -12.71
N MET A 140 -0.78 -12.48 -13.56
CA MET A 140 -1.91 -13.39 -13.41
C MET A 140 -2.56 -13.35 -12.01
N PRO A 141 -3.02 -12.18 -11.53
CA PRO A 141 -3.50 -12.00 -10.15
C PRO A 141 -4.67 -12.94 -9.81
N TRP A 142 -5.46 -13.37 -10.79
CA TRP A 142 -6.55 -14.33 -10.59
C TRP A 142 -6.08 -15.71 -10.08
N LYS A 143 -4.83 -16.11 -10.36
CA LYS A 143 -4.26 -17.32 -9.75
C LYS A 143 -3.99 -17.12 -8.27
N LEU A 144 -3.49 -15.94 -7.88
CA LEU A 144 -3.24 -15.60 -6.49
C LEU A 144 -4.55 -15.50 -5.69
N LEU A 145 -5.61 -14.99 -6.31
CA LEU A 145 -6.95 -14.87 -5.72
C LEU A 145 -7.73 -16.18 -5.67
N SER A 146 -7.24 -17.26 -6.29
CA SER A 146 -7.95 -18.55 -6.32
C SER A 146 -8.01 -19.24 -4.96
N ASP A 147 -7.10 -18.93 -4.04
CA ASP A 147 -7.10 -19.41 -2.67
C ASP A 147 -6.97 -18.25 -1.66
N TYR A 148 -8.03 -18.03 -0.88
CA TYR A 148 -8.07 -17.01 0.15
C TYR A 148 -7.01 -17.20 1.23
N GLY A 149 -6.68 -18.46 1.57
CA GLY A 149 -5.67 -18.75 2.58
C GLY A 149 -4.28 -18.28 2.15
N THR A 150 -3.89 -18.65 0.92
CA THR A 150 -2.61 -18.22 0.31
C THR A 150 -2.55 -16.70 0.10
N PHE A 151 -3.64 -16.07 -0.33
CA PHE A 151 -3.68 -14.62 -0.54
C PHE A 151 -3.55 -13.82 0.78
N ILE A 152 -4.36 -14.16 1.78
CA ILE A 152 -4.43 -13.40 3.04
C ILE A 152 -3.23 -13.69 3.93
N PHE A 153 -2.93 -14.97 4.19
CA PHE A 153 -1.90 -15.33 5.17
C PHE A 153 -0.50 -15.45 4.55
N GLY A 154 -0.41 -15.76 3.25
CA GLY A 154 0.87 -15.83 2.53
C GLY A 154 1.27 -14.48 1.94
N TRP A 155 0.49 -14.00 0.96
CA TRP A 155 0.88 -12.85 0.15
C TRP A 155 0.78 -11.52 0.90
N LEU A 156 -0.38 -11.19 1.48
CA LEU A 156 -0.57 -9.89 2.17
C LEU A 156 0.35 -9.74 3.38
N GLY A 157 0.55 -10.79 4.17
CA GLY A 157 1.46 -10.77 5.31
C GLY A 157 2.92 -10.55 4.92
N GLY A 158 3.40 -11.24 3.89
CA GLY A 158 4.74 -11.05 3.33
C GLY A 158 4.91 -9.67 2.71
N TYR A 159 3.91 -9.20 1.98
CA TYR A 159 3.90 -7.87 1.38
C TYR A 159 3.98 -6.76 2.43
N ALA A 160 3.19 -6.86 3.50
CA ALA A 160 3.25 -5.96 4.64
C ALA A 160 4.62 -5.97 5.35
N ALA A 161 5.29 -7.13 5.40
CA ALA A 161 6.62 -7.29 5.97
C ALA A 161 7.71 -6.50 5.24
N PHE A 162 7.52 -6.17 3.95
CA PHE A 162 8.46 -5.33 3.18
C PHE A 162 8.05 -3.85 3.16
N LEU A 163 6.75 -3.55 3.09
CA LEU A 163 6.28 -2.17 3.06
C LEU A 163 6.48 -1.42 4.38
N GLY A 164 6.29 -2.10 5.52
CA GLY A 164 6.53 -1.52 6.84
C GLY A 164 7.96 -0.99 7.01
N PRO A 165 8.99 -1.80 6.76
CA PRO A 165 10.40 -1.39 6.73
C PRO A 165 10.70 -0.17 5.85
N VAL A 166 10.18 -0.15 4.62
CA VAL A 166 10.38 0.97 3.68
C VAL A 166 9.79 2.25 4.26
N ALA A 167 8.57 2.19 4.78
CA ALA A 167 7.95 3.32 5.47
C ALA A 167 8.78 3.79 6.67
N GLY A 168 9.29 2.87 7.48
CA GLY A 168 10.16 3.17 8.63
C GLY A 168 11.42 3.94 8.24
N ILE A 169 12.10 3.49 7.18
CA ILE A 169 13.31 4.15 6.67
C ILE A 169 12.99 5.53 6.14
N MET A 170 11.95 5.67 5.30
CA MET A 170 11.58 6.96 4.70
C MET A 170 11.19 7.99 5.76
N ILE A 171 10.39 7.60 6.77
CA ILE A 171 10.01 8.50 7.85
C ILE A 171 11.22 8.88 8.70
N CYS A 172 12.08 7.92 9.06
CA CYS A 172 13.30 8.20 9.81
C CYS A 172 14.23 9.16 9.06
N ASP A 173 14.48 8.91 7.78
CA ASP A 173 15.38 9.70 6.95
C ASP A 173 14.88 11.14 6.86
N TYR A 174 13.61 11.33 6.47
CA TYR A 174 13.06 12.66 6.24
C TYR A 174 12.85 13.45 7.54
N PHE A 175 12.20 12.87 8.56
CA PHE A 175 11.81 13.63 9.75
C PHE A 175 12.91 13.71 10.81
N VAL A 176 13.70 12.66 11.00
CA VAL A 176 14.67 12.58 12.11
C VAL A 176 16.07 12.95 11.66
N ILE A 177 16.59 12.29 10.62
CA ILE A 177 17.97 12.51 10.14
C ILE A 177 18.07 13.87 9.45
N ARG A 178 17.17 14.17 8.52
CA ARG A 178 17.21 15.38 7.68
C ARG A 178 16.36 16.53 8.20
N ARG A 179 15.55 16.30 9.24
CA ARG A 179 14.70 17.33 9.86
C ARG A 179 13.83 18.09 8.86
N ARG A 180 13.27 17.37 7.88
CA ARG A 180 12.39 17.86 6.80
C ARG A 180 13.07 18.75 5.76
N VAL A 181 14.40 18.82 5.75
CA VAL A 181 15.17 19.59 4.77
C VAL A 181 15.76 18.64 3.73
N LEU A 182 15.33 18.79 2.48
CA LEU A 182 15.88 18.09 1.33
C LEU A 182 16.52 19.10 0.38
N LEU A 183 17.75 18.83 -0.05
CA LEU A 183 18.36 19.45 -1.21
C LEU A 183 17.70 18.86 -2.45
N VAL A 184 16.81 19.61 -3.11
CA VAL A 184 15.99 19.07 -4.21
C VAL A 184 16.84 18.81 -5.46
N ASP A 185 17.78 19.70 -5.76
CA ASP A 185 18.64 19.59 -6.95
C ASP A 185 19.51 18.32 -6.89
N ASP A 186 20.08 18.03 -5.72
CA ASP A 186 20.89 16.85 -5.46
C ASP A 186 20.13 15.53 -5.67
N LEU A 187 18.79 15.51 -5.63
CA LEU A 187 17.99 14.30 -5.93
C LEU A 187 18.05 13.89 -7.41
N TYR A 188 18.39 14.83 -8.30
CA TYR A 188 18.43 14.62 -9.75
C TYR A 188 19.86 14.56 -10.32
N LEU A 189 20.88 14.77 -9.47
CA LEU A 189 22.28 14.86 -9.89
C LEU A 189 23.10 13.64 -9.46
N ARG A 190 23.99 13.20 -10.35
CA ARG A 190 25.07 12.28 -10.01
C ARG A 190 26.20 13.08 -9.34
N GLY A 191 26.89 12.46 -8.39
CA GLY A 191 27.96 12.99 -7.56
C GLY A 191 27.47 13.72 -6.31
N ALA A 192 26.16 13.81 -6.11
CA ALA A 192 25.53 14.67 -5.12
C ALA A 192 25.28 13.94 -3.78
N ALA A 193 24.68 14.65 -2.80
CA ALA A 193 24.52 14.17 -1.43
C ALA A 193 23.78 12.83 -1.27
N TYR A 194 22.97 12.42 -2.26
CA TYR A 194 22.16 11.20 -2.22
C TYR A 194 22.69 10.06 -3.10
N GLU A 195 23.85 10.18 -3.75
CA GLU A 195 24.43 9.05 -4.49
C GLU A 195 25.05 8.00 -3.56
N TYR A 196 25.50 8.39 -2.35
CA TYR A 196 26.14 7.49 -1.37
C TYR A 196 27.26 6.65 -2.02
N SER A 197 27.17 5.31 -1.95
CA SER A 197 28.12 4.39 -2.56
C SER A 197 27.61 3.99 -3.95
N SER A 198 27.96 4.80 -4.95
CA SER A 198 27.67 4.56 -6.37
C SER A 198 26.17 4.39 -6.72
N GLY A 199 25.29 5.06 -5.99
CA GLY A 199 23.83 5.03 -6.14
C GLY A 199 23.12 4.26 -5.02
N PHE A 200 23.85 3.61 -4.11
CA PHE A 200 23.27 2.80 -3.04
C PHE A 200 23.60 3.32 -1.65
N ASN A 201 22.55 3.47 -0.84
CA ASN A 201 22.64 3.65 0.59
C ASN A 201 22.62 2.28 1.29
N TRP A 202 23.79 1.67 1.49
CA TRP A 202 23.90 0.35 2.13
C TRP A 202 23.31 0.31 3.54
N PHE A 203 23.32 1.42 4.27
CA PHE A 203 22.67 1.48 5.59
C PHE A 203 21.15 1.35 5.49
N ALA A 204 20.53 1.94 4.46
CA ALA A 204 19.09 1.74 4.18
C ALA A 204 18.81 0.29 3.79
N VAL A 205 19.66 -0.32 2.96
CA VAL A 205 19.51 -1.73 2.54
C VAL A 205 19.62 -2.68 3.74
N ILE A 206 20.59 -2.46 4.63
CA ILE A 206 20.76 -3.24 5.86
C ILE A 206 19.55 -3.05 6.78
N ALA A 207 19.09 -1.82 6.98
CA ALA A 207 17.91 -1.54 7.79
C ALA A 207 16.65 -2.23 7.24
N LEU A 208 16.48 -2.25 5.92
CA LEU A 208 15.39 -2.96 5.23
C LEU A 208 15.48 -4.47 5.49
N ALA A 209 16.67 -5.05 5.30
CA ALA A 209 16.90 -6.47 5.52
C ALA A 209 16.64 -6.88 6.98
N LEU A 210 17.05 -6.05 7.95
CA LEU A 210 16.79 -6.29 9.38
C LEU A 210 15.30 -6.24 9.71
N GLY A 211 14.56 -5.24 9.22
CA GLY A 211 13.13 -5.12 9.49
C GLY A 211 12.30 -6.22 8.81
N ALA A 212 12.51 -6.44 7.52
CA ALA A 212 11.82 -7.49 6.78
C ALA A 212 12.20 -8.88 7.32
N GLY A 213 13.48 -9.12 7.59
CA GLY A 213 13.96 -10.36 8.20
C GLY A 213 13.31 -10.64 9.55
N THR A 214 13.25 -9.64 10.44
CA THR A 214 12.63 -9.81 11.77
C THR A 214 11.14 -10.15 11.65
N ALA A 215 10.41 -9.49 10.75
CA ALA A 215 9.01 -9.80 10.49
C ALA A 215 8.81 -11.21 9.90
N LEU A 216 9.67 -11.62 8.97
CA LEU A 216 9.58 -12.92 8.29
C LEU A 216 10.04 -14.10 9.16
N VAL A 217 10.87 -13.89 10.17
CA VAL A 217 11.23 -14.93 11.16
C VAL A 217 9.97 -15.48 11.85
N GLY A 218 8.95 -14.65 12.07
CA GLY A 218 7.66 -15.08 12.61
C GLY A 218 6.91 -16.08 11.73
N LEU A 219 7.20 -16.12 10.43
CA LEU A 219 6.60 -17.11 9.52
C LEU A 219 7.22 -18.51 9.70
N VAL A 220 8.51 -18.56 10.03
CA VAL A 220 9.29 -19.81 10.12
C VAL A 220 9.23 -20.41 11.53
N VAL A 221 9.20 -19.56 12.56
CA VAL A 221 9.30 -19.98 13.95
C VAL A 221 7.95 -19.77 14.67
N PRO A 222 7.19 -20.85 14.96
CA PRO A 222 5.84 -20.73 15.52
C PRO A 222 5.76 -19.99 16.86
N SER A 223 6.81 -20.08 17.69
CA SER A 223 6.85 -19.41 18.99
C SER A 223 6.90 -17.88 18.91
N VAL A 224 7.31 -17.33 17.76
CA VAL A 224 7.37 -15.88 17.49
C VAL A 224 6.49 -15.46 16.33
N ARG A 225 5.42 -16.23 16.04
CA ARG A 225 4.47 -15.93 14.95
C ARG A 225 3.84 -14.55 15.04
N VAL A 226 3.73 -14.01 16.26
CA VAL A 226 3.33 -12.63 16.53
C VAL A 226 4.18 -11.62 15.73
N LEU A 227 5.46 -11.89 15.44
CA LEU A 227 6.26 -10.98 14.62
C LEU A 227 5.74 -10.85 13.17
N TYR A 228 5.16 -11.93 12.64
CA TYR A 228 4.59 -11.95 11.29
C TYR A 228 3.15 -11.43 11.29
N ASP A 229 2.36 -11.77 12.31
CA ASP A 229 1.00 -11.24 12.45
C ASP A 229 0.99 -9.70 12.58
N TYR A 230 2.12 -9.12 13.01
CA TYR A 230 2.40 -7.68 13.15
C TYR A 230 3.51 -7.20 12.21
N SER A 231 3.69 -7.89 11.07
CA SER A 231 4.84 -7.71 10.18
C SER A 231 5.09 -6.26 9.77
N TRP A 232 4.02 -5.50 9.52
CA TRP A 232 4.13 -4.09 9.15
C TRP A 232 4.72 -3.24 10.28
N PHE A 233 4.18 -3.34 11.49
CA PHE A 233 4.61 -2.53 12.64
C PHE A 233 5.99 -2.93 13.14
N VAL A 234 6.27 -4.24 13.20
CA VAL A 234 7.58 -4.76 13.60
C VAL A 234 8.63 -4.33 12.58
N GLY A 235 8.37 -4.54 11.30
CA GLY A 235 9.29 -4.14 10.23
C GLY A 235 9.52 -2.63 10.22
N PHE A 236 8.47 -1.83 10.38
CA PHE A 236 8.56 -0.38 10.53
C PHE A 236 9.49 0.03 11.68
N GLY A 237 9.23 -0.48 12.88
CA GLY A 237 10.00 -0.12 14.06
C GLY A 237 11.47 -0.52 13.95
N VAL A 238 11.73 -1.77 13.60
CA VAL A 238 13.10 -2.30 13.47
C VAL A 238 13.89 -1.54 12.41
N SER A 239 13.32 -1.31 11.22
CA SER A 239 14.00 -0.56 10.17
C SER A 239 14.19 0.91 10.53
N PHE A 240 13.21 1.55 11.18
CA PHE A 240 13.34 2.93 11.66
C PHE A 240 14.51 3.07 12.64
N PHE A 241 14.57 2.24 13.68
CA PHE A 241 15.61 2.32 14.71
C PHE A 241 16.98 1.92 14.17
N SER A 242 17.06 0.82 13.41
CA SER A 242 18.32 0.37 12.81
C SER A 242 18.88 1.40 11.83
N TYR A 243 18.04 1.99 10.97
CA TYR A 243 18.45 3.07 10.07
C TYR A 243 18.95 4.29 10.82
N PHE A 244 18.23 4.72 11.87
CA PHE A 244 18.64 5.83 12.72
C PHE A 244 20.03 5.61 13.32
N VAL A 245 20.28 4.43 13.90
CA VAL A 245 21.56 4.08 14.51
C VAL A 245 22.67 4.06 13.45
N LEU A 246 22.46 3.36 12.33
CA LEU A 246 23.44 3.26 11.26
C LEU A 246 23.80 4.63 10.64
N MET A 247 22.81 5.48 10.41
CA MET A 247 23.02 6.83 9.89
C MET A 247 23.74 7.76 10.88
N LYS A 248 23.49 7.60 12.18
CA LYS A 248 24.15 8.40 13.22
C LYS A 248 25.59 7.96 13.48
N LEU A 249 25.87 6.66 13.33
CA LEU A 249 27.21 6.08 13.43
C LEU A 249 28.04 6.28 12.16
N ARG A 250 27.41 6.71 11.05
CA ARG A 250 28.11 7.01 9.81
C ARG A 250 29.21 8.05 10.08
N PRO A 251 30.47 7.77 9.72
CA PRO A 251 31.52 8.78 9.77
C PRO A 251 31.10 9.96 8.89
N LYS A 252 31.12 11.17 9.44
CA LYS A 252 31.03 12.38 8.63
C LYS A 252 32.32 12.41 7.80
N ILE A 253 32.23 12.01 6.54
CA ILE A 253 33.30 12.25 5.58
C ILE A 253 33.31 13.77 5.41
N GLY A 254 34.31 14.41 6.04
CA GLY A 254 34.56 15.85 5.95
C GLY A 254 35.07 16.24 4.58
#